data_AF-A0A7W1X6W6-F1
#
_entry.id   AF-A0A7W1X6W6-F1
#
_cell.length_a   1.000
_cell.length_b   1.000
_cell.length_c   1.000
_cell.angle_alpha   90.00
_cell.angle_beta   90.00
_cell.angle_gamma   90.00
#
_symmetry.space_group_name_H-M   'P 1'
#
loop_
_entity.id
_entity.type
_entity.pdbx_description
1 polymer ?
#
loop_
_entity_poly.entity_id
_entity_poly.type
_entity_poly.pdbx_seq_one_letter_code
_entity_poly.pdbx_strand_id
1 'polypeptide(L)'
;MGGNTKKTSEANKDIPVETETFIPDNYYNNYRLPDRVSPGTTSLDKYDPLGNLKQTKFYDEYGRQKGWIDYTDHGRPDSHSAPHWHEYIFSEEFPLGKKINHRNDTNPPFKK
;
A
#
# COMPACT_ATOMS: atom_id res chain seq x y z
N MET A 1 56.08 12.40 -23.35
CA MET A 1 55.64 12.47 -24.77
C MET A 1 54.54 11.45 -24.97
N GLY A 2 53.40 11.88 -25.53
CA GLY A 2 52.20 11.09 -25.87
C GLY A 2 51.29 10.82 -24.67
N GLY A 3 50.12 11.43 -24.45
CA GLY A 3 49.22 12.16 -25.34
C GLY A 3 48.20 11.21 -25.99
N ASN A 4 47.02 11.03 -25.39
CA ASN A 4 45.76 11.48 -26.00
C ASN A 4 44.52 11.22 -25.12
N THR A 5 43.79 12.31 -24.93
CA THR A 5 42.40 12.41 -24.48
C THR A 5 41.41 11.74 -25.44
N LYS A 6 40.34 11.15 -24.91
CA LYS A 6 39.01 11.22 -25.56
C LYS A 6 37.96 11.60 -24.53
N LYS A 7 37.27 12.69 -24.87
CA LYS A 7 36.16 13.34 -24.19
C LYS A 7 34.85 12.63 -24.53
N THR A 8 33.91 12.74 -23.59
CA THR A 8 32.45 12.83 -23.72
C THR A 8 31.67 11.64 -24.27
N SER A 9 30.71 11.18 -23.49
CA SER A 9 29.31 11.54 -23.76
C SER A 9 28.46 11.43 -22.49
N GLU A 10 27.90 12.57 -22.11
CA GLU A 10 26.81 12.72 -21.17
C GLU A 10 25.63 11.84 -21.62
N ALA A 11 25.01 11.17 -20.66
CA ALA A 11 23.60 10.81 -20.75
C ALA A 11 22.97 11.27 -19.44
N ASN A 12 22.69 12.57 -19.34
CA ASN A 12 21.63 13.06 -18.49
C ASN A 12 20.33 12.45 -19.03
N LYS A 13 20.00 11.25 -18.55
CA LYS A 13 18.63 10.80 -18.58
C LYS A 13 17.98 11.43 -17.36
N ASP A 14 17.11 12.40 -17.62
CA ASP A 14 16.06 12.77 -16.70
C ASP A 14 15.29 11.49 -16.36
N ILE A 15 15.70 10.84 -15.28
CA ILE A 15 14.95 9.73 -14.71
C ILE A 15 13.72 10.41 -14.11
N PRO A 16 12.50 10.11 -14.57
CA PRO A 16 11.33 10.51 -13.82
C PRO A 16 11.53 9.91 -12.43
N VAL A 17 11.69 10.76 -11.42
CA VAL A 17 11.55 10.33 -10.03
C VAL A 17 10.08 9.96 -9.91
N GLU A 18 9.77 8.75 -10.34
CA GLU A 18 8.60 8.05 -9.86
C GLU A 18 8.82 7.98 -8.36
N THR A 19 8.12 8.84 -7.64
CA THR A 19 7.96 8.73 -6.19
C THR A 19 7.08 7.52 -5.90
N GLU A 20 7.41 6.35 -6.47
CA GLU A 20 6.92 5.09 -5.95
C GLU A 20 7.27 5.15 -4.47
N THR A 21 6.23 5.17 -3.66
CA THR A 21 6.35 5.22 -2.22
C THR A 21 6.96 3.88 -1.83
N PHE A 22 8.29 3.81 -1.87
CA PHE A 22 9.02 2.57 -1.65
C PHE A 22 8.93 2.26 -0.16
N ILE A 23 7.97 1.41 0.18
CA ILE A 23 7.83 0.91 1.54
C ILE A 23 8.94 -0.14 1.72
N PRO A 24 9.78 -0.04 2.76
CA PRO A 24 10.87 -0.99 2.96
C PRO A 24 10.37 -2.43 3.03
N ASP A 25 11.15 -3.40 2.55
CA ASP A 25 10.78 -4.83 2.52
C ASP A 25 10.32 -5.38 3.89
N ASN A 26 10.86 -4.85 4.99
CA ASN A 26 10.48 -5.23 6.34
C ASN A 26 8.98 -5.01 6.65
N TYR A 27 8.33 -4.12 5.91
CA TYR A 27 6.92 -3.81 6.03
C TYR A 27 6.04 -4.91 5.44
N TYR A 28 6.48 -5.48 4.32
CA TYR A 28 5.85 -6.65 3.72
C TYR A 28 6.07 -7.92 4.56
N ASN A 29 7.20 -8.01 5.26
CA ASN A 29 7.55 -9.15 6.12
C ASN A 29 6.60 -9.33 7.33
N ASN A 30 5.98 -8.24 7.82
CA ASN A 30 5.00 -8.31 8.93
C ASN A 30 3.55 -8.52 8.45
N TYR A 31 3.37 -8.93 7.20
CA TYR A 31 2.07 -9.19 6.55
C TYR A 31 1.10 -8.01 6.47
N ARG A 32 1.47 -6.79 6.88
CA ARG A 32 0.52 -5.67 7.01
C ARG A 32 1.06 -4.41 6.35
N LEU A 33 0.22 -3.76 5.54
CA LEU A 33 0.44 -2.39 5.10
C LEU A 33 0.38 -1.42 6.28
N PRO A 34 0.97 -0.21 6.19
CA PRO A 34 1.03 0.75 7.29
C PRO A 34 -0.33 1.13 7.83
N ASP A 35 -0.43 1.40 9.13
CA ASP A 35 -1.65 2.03 9.67
C ASP A 35 -1.61 3.55 9.50
N ARG A 36 -0.41 4.11 9.29
CA ARG A 36 -0.16 5.52 9.01
C ARG A 36 0.89 5.69 7.91
N VAL A 37 0.65 6.69 7.07
CA VAL A 37 1.51 7.12 5.96
C VAL A 37 1.66 8.63 5.98
N SER A 38 2.48 9.18 5.10
CA SER A 38 2.54 10.62 4.89
C SER A 38 1.18 11.16 4.40
N PRO A 39 0.75 12.35 4.84
CA PRO A 39 -0.42 13.02 4.28
C PRO A 39 -0.37 13.09 2.74
N GLY A 40 -1.51 12.88 2.10
CA GLY A 40 -1.65 12.85 0.64
C GLY A 40 -1.50 11.46 -0.01
N THR A 41 -0.97 10.45 0.68
CA THR A 41 -1.04 9.06 0.20
C THR A 41 -2.48 8.55 0.32
N THR A 42 -3.13 8.20 -0.78
CA THR A 42 -4.55 7.76 -0.79
C THR A 42 -4.72 6.26 -0.61
N SER A 43 -3.80 5.46 -1.15
CA SER A 43 -3.83 4.00 -1.05
C SER A 43 -2.46 3.36 -1.22
N LEU A 44 -2.33 2.12 -0.76
CA LEU A 44 -1.16 1.27 -0.97
C LEU A 44 -1.61 -0.15 -1.31
N ASP A 45 -0.89 -0.77 -2.24
CA ASP A 45 -1.13 -2.14 -2.70
C ASP A 45 -0.14 -3.12 -2.07
N LYS A 46 -0.61 -4.33 -1.84
CA LYS A 46 0.20 -5.47 -1.41
C LYS A 46 0.05 -6.59 -2.42
N TYR A 47 1.18 -7.05 -2.94
CA TYR A 47 1.26 -8.16 -3.89
C TYR A 47 1.81 -9.42 -3.23
N ASP A 48 1.54 -10.58 -3.83
CA ASP A 48 2.23 -11.83 -3.50
C ASP A 48 3.58 -11.94 -4.26
N PRO A 49 4.41 -12.96 -3.99
CA PRO A 49 5.69 -13.14 -4.68
C PRO A 49 5.59 -13.35 -6.20
N LEU A 50 4.40 -13.65 -6.72
CA LEU A 50 4.11 -13.83 -8.14
C LEU A 50 3.58 -12.53 -8.78
N GLY A 51 3.42 -11.45 -8.00
CA GLY A 51 2.89 -10.17 -8.47
C GLY A 51 1.36 -10.05 -8.44
N ASN A 52 0.63 -11.00 -7.84
CA ASN A 52 -0.82 -10.90 -7.74
C ASN A 52 -1.24 -9.98 -6.60
N LEU A 53 -2.18 -9.07 -6.84
CA LEU A 53 -2.72 -8.16 -5.83
C LEU A 53 -3.48 -8.94 -4.74
N LYS A 54 -3.03 -8.84 -3.48
CA LYS A 54 -3.67 -9.49 -2.33
C LYS A 54 -4.56 -8.54 -1.53
N GLN A 55 -4.15 -7.29 -1.41
CA GLN A 55 -4.80 -6.30 -0.56
C GLN A 55 -4.55 -4.88 -1.07
N THR A 56 -5.54 -4.00 -0.95
CA THR A 56 -5.37 -2.55 -1.07
C THR A 56 -5.79 -1.91 0.26
N LYS A 57 -4.91 -1.14 0.90
CA LYS A 57 -5.25 -0.32 2.08
C LYS A 57 -5.43 1.14 1.67
N PHE A 58 -6.44 1.80 2.21
CA PHE A 58 -6.82 3.18 1.91
C PHE A 58 -6.61 4.07 3.13
N TYR A 59 -6.30 5.34 2.88
CA TYR A 59 -5.99 6.32 3.91
C TYR A 59 -6.81 7.60 3.75
N ASP A 60 -6.97 8.35 4.83
CA ASP A 60 -7.53 9.70 4.82
C ASP A 60 -6.47 10.74 4.41
N GLU A 61 -6.89 11.99 4.24
CA GLU A 61 -6.02 13.10 3.84
C GLU A 61 -4.83 13.33 4.80
N TYR A 62 -4.96 12.89 6.05
CA TYR A 62 -3.93 12.97 7.09
C TYR A 62 -3.01 11.74 7.12
N GLY A 63 -3.20 10.80 6.19
CA GLY A 63 -2.42 9.57 6.10
C GLY A 63 -2.80 8.52 7.15
N ARG A 64 -3.99 8.58 7.76
CA ARG A 64 -4.48 7.52 8.67
C ARG A 64 -5.29 6.49 7.90
N GLN A 65 -5.14 5.20 8.20
CA GLN A 65 -5.92 4.17 7.51
C GLN A 65 -7.43 4.39 7.66
N LYS A 66 -8.19 4.30 6.57
CA LYS A 66 -9.67 4.29 6.58
C LYS A 66 -10.24 2.89 6.48
N GLY A 67 -9.45 1.95 5.99
CA GLY A 67 -9.87 0.59 5.73
C GLY A 67 -9.06 -0.07 4.64
N TRP A 68 -9.43 -1.29 4.29
CA TRP A 68 -8.76 -2.05 3.23
C TRP A 68 -9.68 -3.08 2.61
N ILE A 69 -9.31 -3.52 1.41
CA ILE A 69 -9.94 -4.63 0.70
C ILE A 69 -8.94 -5.77 0.67
N ASP A 70 -9.38 -6.96 1.10
CA ASP A 70 -8.66 -8.21 0.92
C ASP A 70 -9.23 -8.94 -0.30
N TYR A 71 -8.43 -9.13 -1.34
CA TYR A 71 -8.83 -9.84 -2.57
C TYR A 71 -8.59 -11.34 -2.51
N THR A 72 -7.85 -11.81 -1.50
CA THR A 72 -7.50 -13.21 -1.29
C THR A 72 -7.68 -13.58 0.19
N ASP A 73 -7.74 -14.88 0.48
CA ASP A 73 -7.80 -15.43 1.85
C ASP A 73 -6.47 -15.33 2.63
N HIS A 74 -5.45 -14.70 2.04
CA HIS A 74 -4.08 -14.65 2.55
C HIS A 74 -3.48 -16.02 2.89
N GLY A 75 -3.89 -17.09 2.21
CA GLY A 75 -3.49 -18.47 2.47
C GLY A 75 -4.16 -19.07 3.71
N ARG A 76 -5.28 -18.51 4.17
CA ARG A 76 -6.01 -18.91 5.39
C ARG A 76 -7.51 -19.14 5.13
N PRO A 77 -7.90 -19.98 4.16
CA PRO A 77 -9.30 -20.13 3.73
C PRO A 77 -10.27 -20.48 4.87
N ASP A 78 -9.83 -21.23 5.87
CA ASP A 78 -10.69 -21.66 6.99
C ASP A 78 -11.07 -20.52 7.96
N SER A 79 -10.33 -19.41 7.94
CA SER A 79 -10.48 -18.31 8.92
C SER A 79 -10.58 -16.91 8.28
N HIS A 80 -10.27 -16.81 7.00
CA HIS A 80 -10.29 -15.58 6.22
C HIS A 80 -11.04 -15.82 4.90
N SER A 81 -12.24 -15.26 4.82
CA SER A 81 -13.08 -15.28 3.63
C SER A 81 -12.62 -14.18 2.68
N ALA A 82 -12.68 -14.38 1.37
CA ALA A 82 -12.34 -13.33 0.41
C ALA A 82 -13.17 -13.44 -0.88
N PRO A 83 -13.41 -12.33 -1.61
CA PRO A 83 -13.01 -10.97 -1.26
C PRO A 83 -13.88 -10.40 -0.12
N HIS A 84 -13.28 -9.57 0.73
CA HIS A 84 -14.04 -8.75 1.69
C HIS A 84 -13.29 -7.48 2.05
N TRP A 85 -13.93 -6.61 2.82
CA TRP A 85 -13.34 -5.34 3.22
C TRP A 85 -13.49 -5.05 4.70
N HIS A 86 -12.70 -4.09 5.15
CA HIS A 86 -12.66 -3.61 6.51
C HIS A 86 -12.69 -2.10 6.54
N GLU A 87 -13.30 -1.54 7.57
CA GLU A 87 -13.32 -0.12 7.86
C GLU A 87 -12.60 0.17 9.17
N TYR A 88 -12.00 1.36 9.26
CA TYR A 88 -11.59 1.97 10.52
C TYR A 88 -12.40 3.23 10.76
N ILE A 89 -13.21 3.23 11.82
CA ILE A 89 -13.96 4.41 12.27
C ILE A 89 -13.18 5.10 13.37
N PHE A 90 -12.93 6.39 13.19
CA PHE A 90 -12.36 7.28 14.21
C PHE A 90 -13.45 8.21 14.73
N SER A 91 -13.56 8.31 16.04
CA SER A 91 -14.48 9.20 16.74
C SER A 91 -13.88 9.61 18.09
N GLU A 92 -14.57 10.47 18.84
CA GLU A 92 -14.19 10.76 20.23
C GLU A 92 -14.23 9.49 21.10
N GLU A 93 -15.16 8.57 20.83
CA GLU A 93 -15.23 7.25 21.48
C GLU A 93 -14.09 6.32 21.04
N PHE A 94 -13.66 6.40 19.78
CA PHE A 94 -12.61 5.58 19.19
C PHE A 94 -11.44 6.42 18.66
N PRO A 95 -10.66 7.11 19.53
CA PRO A 95 -9.59 8.00 19.09
C PRO A 95 -8.44 7.26 18.41
N LEU A 96 -8.25 5.98 18.75
CA LEU A 96 -7.28 5.07 18.12
C LEU A 96 -7.86 4.29 16.93
N GLY A 97 -9.14 4.51 16.63
CA GLY A 97 -9.86 3.84 15.56
C GLY A 97 -10.42 2.48 15.99
N LYS A 98 -11.63 2.17 15.52
CA LYS A 98 -12.29 0.88 15.68
C LYS A 98 -12.39 0.17 14.34
N LYS A 99 -11.87 -1.05 14.29
CA LYS A 99 -11.99 -1.91 13.11
C LYS A 99 -13.40 -2.48 13.00
N ILE A 100 -14.00 -2.39 11.82
CA ILE A 100 -15.23 -3.10 11.44
C ILE A 100 -14.90 -4.10 10.34
N ASN A 101 -15.44 -5.32 10.45
CA ASN A 101 -15.24 -6.39 9.47
C ASN A 101 -16.50 -6.56 8.62
N HIS A 102 -16.41 -6.25 7.33
CA HIS A 102 -17.51 -6.37 6.38
C HIS A 102 -17.38 -7.65 5.57
N ARG A 103 -17.39 -8.81 6.25
CA ARG A 103 -17.13 -10.12 5.62
C ARG A 103 -18.13 -10.52 4.54
N ASN A 104 -19.36 -10.05 4.64
CA ASN A 104 -20.47 -10.44 3.76
C ASN A 104 -20.91 -9.30 2.82
N ASP A 105 -20.17 -8.18 2.80
CA ASP A 105 -20.46 -7.05 1.94
C ASP A 105 -19.40 -6.97 0.84
N THR A 106 -19.86 -6.94 -0.40
CA THR A 106 -19.00 -6.94 -1.59
C THR A 106 -18.82 -5.55 -2.21
N ASN A 107 -19.40 -4.51 -1.60
CA ASN A 107 -19.40 -3.14 -2.12
C ASN A 107 -18.59 -2.19 -1.22
N PRO A 108 -17.24 -2.29 -1.20
CA PRO A 108 -16.43 -1.38 -0.41
C PRO A 108 -16.62 0.08 -0.86
N PRO A 109 -16.70 1.04 0.07
CA PRO A 109 -16.86 2.46 -0.27
C PRO A 109 -15.56 3.12 -0.75
N PHE A 110 -14.46 2.36 -0.83
CA PHE A 110 -13.15 2.88 -1.18
C PHE A 110 -12.96 2.98 -2.69
N LYS A 111 -12.38 4.10 -3.13
CA LYS A 111 -12.02 4.36 -4.53
C LYS A 111 -10.56 4.80 -4.58
N LYS A 112 -9.84 4.33 -5.60
CA LYS A 112 -8.52 4.83 -5.93
C LYS A 112 -8.62 6.10 -6.77
#